data_AF-A0A2K3LL62-F1
#
_entry.id   AF-A0A2K3LL62-F1
#
_cell.length_a   1.000
_cell.length_b   1.000
_cell.length_c   1.000
_cell.angle_alpha   90.00
_cell.angle_beta   90.00
_cell.angle_gamma   90.00
#
_symmetry.space_group_name_H-M   'P 1'
#
loop_
_entity.id
_entity.type
_entity.pdbx_description
1 polymer ?
#
loop_
_entity_poly.entity_id
_entity_poly.type
_entity_poly.pdbx_seq_one_letter_code
_entity_poly.pdbx_strand_id
1 'polypeptide(L)'
;MVAGHSIYTSSDCGKIEKEDSWYLESYQKNPGQAKTFVKHIEEGVEIVDRDEDALLLFSGGETRKDAGPRSEAQSYWAVADYKGWFVAEIYKTMMFMLFNTKCCQIAAAAAL
;
A
#
# COMPACT_ATOMS: atom_id res chain seq x y z
N MET A 1 -11.33 -3.35 4.42
CA MET A 1 -10.61 -3.89 3.24
C MET A 1 -10.74 -2.91 2.10
N VAL A 2 -9.63 -2.46 1.55
CA VAL A 2 -9.59 -1.47 0.48
C VAL A 2 -8.86 -2.04 -0.73
N ALA A 3 -9.52 -2.01 -1.88
CA ALA A 3 -8.98 -2.52 -3.14
C ALA A 3 -8.08 -1.47 -3.81
N GLY A 4 -6.90 -1.90 -4.26
CA GLY A 4 -6.03 -1.06 -5.08
C GLY A 4 -4.92 -1.89 -5.73
N HIS A 5 -4.96 -2.04 -7.06
CA HIS A 5 -3.96 -2.77 -7.85
C HIS A 5 -2.97 -1.79 -8.46
N SER A 6 -1.93 -1.40 -7.72
CA SER A 6 -0.86 -0.59 -8.29
C SER A 6 0.45 -0.84 -7.56
N ILE A 7 1.57 -0.54 -8.20
CA ILE A 7 2.90 -0.70 -7.61
C ILE A 7 3.56 0.67 -7.63
N TYR A 8 3.98 1.18 -6.48
CA TYR A 8 4.83 2.37 -6.43
C TYR A 8 6.22 2.03 -7.00
N THR A 9 6.58 2.63 -8.13
CA THR A 9 7.79 2.31 -8.90
C THR A 9 8.80 3.45 -8.98
N SER A 10 8.43 4.66 -8.55
CA SER A 10 9.35 5.80 -8.63
C SER A 10 10.60 5.60 -7.77
N SER A 11 11.74 5.96 -8.33
CA SER A 11 13.00 6.16 -7.61
C SER A 11 13.13 7.56 -7.02
N ASP A 12 12.29 8.50 -7.46
CA ASP A 12 12.21 9.88 -6.97
C ASP A 12 11.11 9.94 -5.89
N CYS A 13 11.54 9.90 -4.63
CA CYS A 13 10.66 9.80 -3.47
C CYS A 13 9.73 11.02 -3.27
N GLY A 14 9.96 12.13 -3.98
CA GLY A 14 9.20 13.38 -3.81
C GLY A 14 7.82 13.44 -4.49
N LYS A 15 7.43 12.44 -5.29
CA LYS A 15 6.22 12.50 -6.16
C LYS A 15 5.22 11.37 -5.95
N ILE A 16 5.12 10.84 -4.74
CA ILE A 16 4.24 9.70 -4.41
C ILE A 16 2.76 9.93 -4.80
N GLU A 17 2.30 11.17 -4.86
CA GLU A 17 0.91 11.48 -5.26
C GLU A 17 0.68 11.61 -6.77
N LYS A 18 1.72 11.47 -7.58
CA LYS A 18 1.64 11.60 -9.04
C LYS A 18 1.52 10.23 -9.70
N GLU A 19 0.71 10.17 -10.74
CA GLU A 19 0.43 8.97 -11.52
C GLU A 19 1.68 8.41 -12.22
N ASP A 20 2.65 9.26 -12.53
CA ASP A 20 3.95 8.86 -13.12
C ASP A 20 4.82 8.04 -12.16
N SER A 21 4.52 8.08 -10.87
CA SER A 21 5.29 7.43 -9.82
C SER A 21 4.76 6.04 -9.47
N TRP A 22 3.63 5.66 -10.07
CA TRP A 22 2.99 4.38 -9.91
C TRP A 22 2.91 3.65 -11.25
N TYR A 23 3.10 2.35 -11.20
CA TYR A 23 2.72 1.49 -12.31
C TYR A 23 1.19 1.38 -12.35
N LEU A 24 0.59 2.05 -13.33
CA LEU A 24 -0.85 2.10 -13.57
C LEU A 24 -1.19 1.49 -14.93
N GLU A 25 -2.19 0.60 -14.94
CA GLU A 25 -2.79 0.13 -16.19
C GLU A 25 -3.51 1.27 -16.91
N SER A 26 -3.74 1.11 -18.22
CA SER A 26 -4.37 2.15 -19.06
C SER A 26 -5.70 2.67 -18.53
N TYR A 27 -6.52 1.79 -17.93
CA TYR A 27 -7.80 2.16 -17.31
C TYR A 27 -7.67 2.83 -15.93
N GLN A 28 -6.50 2.74 -15.29
CA GLN A 28 -6.19 3.33 -13.99
C GLN A 28 -5.53 4.70 -14.11
N LYS A 29 -5.16 5.13 -15.33
CA LYS A 29 -4.55 6.44 -15.61
C LYS A 29 -5.59 7.56 -15.58
N ASN A 30 -6.30 7.67 -14.47
CA ASN A 30 -7.23 8.75 -14.18
C ASN A 30 -6.54 9.75 -13.25
N PRO A 31 -6.71 11.06 -13.46
CA PRO A 31 -6.17 12.07 -12.55
C PRO A 31 -6.65 11.85 -11.12
N GLY A 32 -5.73 11.80 -10.16
CA GLY A 32 -5.99 11.58 -8.74
C GLY A 32 -5.93 10.12 -8.29
N GLN A 33 -5.76 9.15 -9.19
CA GLN A 33 -5.74 7.73 -8.83
C GLN A 33 -4.59 7.40 -7.86
N ALA A 34 -3.40 7.96 -8.10
CA ALA A 34 -2.25 7.80 -7.21
C ALA A 34 -2.55 8.32 -5.79
N LYS A 35 -3.21 9.48 -5.68
CA LYS A 35 -3.64 10.04 -4.39
C LYS A 35 -4.61 9.13 -3.66
N THR A 36 -5.50 8.46 -4.37
CA THR A 36 -6.42 7.49 -3.79
C THR A 36 -5.66 6.32 -3.14
N PHE A 37 -4.62 5.79 -3.80
CA PHE A 37 -3.81 4.72 -3.20
C PHE A 37 -3.07 5.17 -1.94
N VAL A 38 -2.48 6.36 -1.96
CA VAL A 38 -1.83 6.96 -0.79
C VAL A 38 -2.81 7.12 0.36
N LYS A 39 -4.01 7.64 0.08
CA LYS A 39 -5.07 7.80 1.07
C LYS A 39 -5.51 6.47 1.66
N HIS A 40 -5.59 5.41 0.85
CA HIS A 40 -5.94 4.07 1.37
C HIS A 40 -4.90 3.53 2.36
N ILE A 41 -3.62 3.83 2.14
CA ILE A 41 -2.54 3.47 3.06
C ILE A 41 -2.67 4.29 4.36
N GLU A 42 -2.88 5.61 4.23
CA GLU A 42 -3.07 6.54 5.35
C GLU A 42 -4.22 6.10 6.26
N GLU A 43 -5.41 5.86 5.69
CA GLU A 43 -6.59 5.42 6.45
C GLU A 43 -6.35 4.09 7.16
N GLY A 44 -5.62 3.16 6.52
CA GLY A 44 -5.24 1.89 7.13
C GLY A 44 -4.35 2.06 8.36
N VAL A 45 -3.38 2.98 8.29
CA VAL A 45 -2.52 3.35 9.41
C VAL A 45 -3.34 4.03 10.52
N GLU A 46 -4.18 5.00 10.19
CA GLU A 46 -5.01 5.71 11.16
C GLU A 46 -5.99 4.78 11.89
N ILE A 47 -6.45 3.70 11.25
CA ILE A 47 -7.31 2.70 11.92
C ILE A 47 -6.51 1.96 12.99
N VAL A 48 -5.30 1.46 12.68
CA VAL A 48 -4.49 0.74 13.66
C VAL A 48 -3.87 1.63 14.74
N ASP A 49 -3.73 2.93 14.48
CA ASP A 49 -3.33 3.90 15.51
C ASP A 49 -4.47 4.17 16.51
N ARG A 50 -5.74 4.03 16.09
CA ARG A 50 -6.92 4.26 16.94
C ARG A 50 -7.40 3.01 17.69
N ASP A 51 -7.01 1.82 17.25
CA ASP A 51 -7.48 0.55 17.76
C ASP A 51 -6.29 -0.40 17.94
N GLU A 52 -5.90 -0.61 19.21
CA GLU A 52 -4.75 -1.45 19.57
C GLU A 52 -4.93 -2.93 19.17
N ASP A 53 -6.17 -3.37 19.00
CA ASP A 53 -6.51 -4.73 18.55
C ASP A 53 -6.59 -4.83 17.01
N ALA A 54 -6.46 -3.73 16.28
CA ALA A 54 -6.49 -3.74 14.83
C ALA A 54 -5.15 -4.16 14.22
N LEU A 55 -5.23 -4.98 13.17
CA LEU A 55 -4.10 -5.45 12.38
C LEU A 55 -4.10 -4.77 11.00
N LEU A 56 -2.96 -4.19 10.62
CA LEU A 56 -2.74 -3.69 9.27
C LEU A 56 -2.01 -4.74 8.44
N LEU A 57 -2.70 -5.26 7.44
CA LEU A 57 -2.17 -6.23 6.48
C LEU A 57 -2.05 -5.60 5.10
N PHE A 58 -0.80 -5.41 4.64
CA PHE A 58 -0.51 -5.18 3.23
C PHE A 58 -0.37 -6.53 2.53
N SER A 59 -1.31 -6.84 1.62
CA SER A 59 -1.30 -8.06 0.83
C SER A 59 -1.33 -7.76 -0.66
N GLY A 60 -0.45 -8.42 -1.41
CA GLY A 60 -0.28 -8.18 -2.84
C GLY A 60 1.06 -8.73 -3.32
N GLY A 61 1.00 -9.53 -4.39
CA GLY A 61 2.16 -10.20 -4.97
C GLY A 61 2.89 -9.35 -6.01
N GLU A 62 3.87 -9.97 -6.66
CA GLU A 62 4.48 -9.45 -7.89
C GLU A 62 3.50 -9.66 -9.05
N THR A 63 2.50 -8.80 -9.15
CA THR A 63 1.44 -8.95 -10.15
C THR A 63 1.86 -8.46 -11.55
N ARG A 64 3.00 -7.77 -11.67
CA ARG A 64 3.46 -7.12 -12.90
C ARG A 64 4.94 -7.37 -13.18
N LYS A 65 5.22 -8.10 -14.27
CA LYS A 65 6.59 -8.34 -14.75
C LYS A 65 7.34 -7.04 -15.09
N ASP A 66 6.61 -6.05 -15.59
CA ASP A 66 7.18 -4.77 -16.05
C ASP A 66 7.40 -3.76 -14.92
N ALA A 67 6.94 -4.04 -13.70
CA ALA A 67 7.13 -3.17 -12.54
C ALA A 67 8.41 -3.49 -11.73
N GLY A 68 9.21 -4.45 -12.19
CA GLY A 68 10.42 -4.92 -11.50
C GLY A 68 10.13 -5.93 -10.38
N PRO A 69 11.16 -6.35 -9.61
CA PRO A 69 11.03 -7.32 -8.53
C PRO A 69 10.43 -6.68 -7.27
N ARG A 70 9.24 -6.10 -7.42
CA ARG A 70 8.53 -5.40 -6.34
C ARG A 70 7.08 -5.84 -6.31
N SER A 71 6.66 -6.32 -5.16
CA SER A 71 5.25 -6.65 -4.93
C SER A 71 4.43 -5.40 -4.63
N GLU A 72 3.12 -5.48 -4.88
CA GLU A 72 2.21 -4.39 -4.52
C GLU A 72 2.28 -4.09 -3.00
N ALA A 73 2.29 -5.14 -2.16
CA ALA A 73 2.39 -4.99 -0.70
C ALA A 73 3.68 -4.29 -0.26
N GLN A 74 4.82 -4.67 -0.85
CA GLN A 74 6.10 -4.02 -0.56
C GLN A 74 6.07 -2.54 -0.95
N SER A 75 5.44 -2.22 -2.08
CA SER A 75 5.37 -0.85 -2.57
C SER A 75 4.51 0.06 -1.66
N TYR A 76 3.42 -0.48 -1.10
CA TYR A 76 2.54 0.25 -0.20
C TYR A 76 3.20 0.48 1.17
N TRP A 77 3.90 -0.54 1.69
CA TRP A 77 4.71 -0.37 2.89
C TRP A 77 5.81 0.68 2.72
N ALA A 78 6.53 0.65 1.60
CA ALA A 78 7.58 1.63 1.33
C ALA A 78 7.05 3.07 1.29
N VAL A 79 5.82 3.27 0.80
CA VAL A 79 5.14 4.58 0.84
C VAL A 79 4.84 5.00 2.28
N ALA A 80 4.30 4.11 3.11
CA ALA A 80 4.01 4.40 4.51
C ALA A 80 5.28 4.68 5.32
N ASP A 81 6.35 3.91 5.09
CA ASP A 81 7.65 4.08 5.72
C ASP A 81 8.27 5.43 5.35
N TYR A 82 8.28 5.77 4.07
CA TYR A 82 8.76 7.07 3.59
C TYR A 82 7.97 8.26 4.17
N LYS A 83 6.66 8.10 4.36
CA LYS A 83 5.80 9.12 4.98
C LYS A 83 5.97 9.21 6.50
N GLY A 84 6.72 8.28 7.11
CA GLY A 84 6.94 8.23 8.56
C GLY A 84 5.69 7.83 9.34
N TRP A 85 4.79 7.07 8.72
CA TRP A 85 3.50 6.70 9.29
C TRP A 85 3.55 5.55 10.29
N PHE A 86 4.69 4.88 10.43
CA PHE A 86 4.87 3.84 11.42
C PHE A 86 5.44 4.41 12.72
N VAL A 87 4.64 4.41 13.78
CA VAL A 87 5.12 4.58 15.16
C VAL A 87 5.49 3.23 15.78
N ALA A 88 6.34 3.22 16.81
CA ALA A 88 6.91 2.00 17.41
C ALA A 88 5.85 0.91 17.75
N GLU A 89 4.64 1.32 18.13
CA GLU A 89 3.53 0.42 18.45
C GLU A 89 2.90 -0.23 17.19
N ILE A 90 2.79 0.50 16.08
CA ILE A 90 2.23 -0.01 14.81
C ILE A 90 3.12 -1.10 14.19
N TYR A 91 4.43 -1.09 14.45
CA TYR A 91 5.31 -2.17 13.98
C TYR A 91 4.99 -3.54 14.61
N LYS A 92 4.32 -3.59 15.77
CA LYS A 92 3.97 -4.86 16.44
C LYS A 92 2.78 -5.56 15.78
N THR A 93 1.86 -4.80 15.20
CA THR A 93 0.61 -5.26 14.58
C THR A 93 0.65 -5.22 13.05
N MET A 94 1.84 -5.15 12.45
CA MET A 94 2.00 -5.17 11.00
C MET A 94 2.44 -6.55 10.51
N MET A 95 1.65 -7.13 9.60
CA MET A 95 1.97 -8.41 8.97
C MET A 95 2.17 -8.21 7.46
N PHE A 96 3.22 -8.85 6.91
CA PHE A 96 3.46 -8.94 5.47
C PHE A 96 3.00 -10.30 4.96
N MET A 97 2.12 -10.30 3.96
CA MET A 97 1.84 -11.53 3.21
C MET A 97 2.10 -11.33 1.72
N LEU A 98 3.13 -12.03 1.22
CA LEU A 98 3.44 -12.14 -0.20
C LEU A 98 2.60 -13.28 -0.80
N PHE A 99 1.38 -12.97 -1.26
CA PHE A 99 0.58 -13.92 -2.02
C PHE A 99 0.79 -13.74 -3.52
N ASN A 100 0.97 -14.83 -4.26
CA ASN A 100 1.17 -14.84 -5.73
C ASN A 100 -0.13 -14.60 -6.53
N THR A 101 -1.14 -14.00 -5.90
CA THR A 101 -2.49 -13.85 -6.45
C THR A 101 -2.74 -12.44 -6.92
N LYS A 102 -3.41 -12.31 -8.07
CA LYS A 102 -3.73 -11.06 -8.79
C LYS A 102 -4.57 -10.04 -8.02
N CYS A 103 -4.93 -10.30 -6.76
CA CYS A 103 -5.81 -9.45 -5.97
C CYS A 103 -5.04 -8.79 -4.81
N CYS A 104 -4.68 -7.54 -4.98
CA CYS A 104 -4.15 -6.64 -3.97
C CYS A 104 -5.24 -6.20 -2.98
N GLN A 105 -5.04 -6.45 -1.70
CA GLN A 105 -5.98 -6.03 -0.66
C GLN A 105 -5.19 -5.38 0.48
N ILE A 106 -5.47 -4.11 0.77
CA ILE A 106 -5.16 -3.56 2.09
C ILE A 106 -6.29 -4.02 3.00
N ALA A 107 -5.98 -4.85 3.98
CA ALA A 107 -6.93 -5.21 5.03
C ALA A 107 -6.45 -4.60 6.34
N ALA A 108 -7.10 -3.53 6.79
CA ALA A 108 -7.23 -3.29 8.23
C ALA A 108 -8.31 -4.25 8.72
N ALA A 109 -7.92 -5.25 9.51
CA ALA A 109 -8.83 -6.16 10.18
C ALA A 109 -8.76 -5.85 11.67
N ALA A 110 -9.86 -5.37 12.25
CA ALA A 110 -10.00 -5.39 13.70
C ALA A 110 -9.94 -6.86 14.14
N ALA A 111 -9.00 -7.23 15.01
CA ALA A 111 -9.07 -8.52 15.67
C ALA A 111 -10.35 -8.52 16.54
N LEU A 112 -11.14 -9.59 16.41
CA LEU A 112 -12.31 -9.82 17.28
C LEU A 112 -11.85 -10.47 18.59
#